data_AF-A0A3C0SZL0-F1
#
_entry.id   AF-A0A3C0SZL0-F1
#
_cell.length_a   1.000
_cell.length_b   1.000
_cell.length_c   1.000
_cell.angle_alpha   90.00
_cell.angle_beta   90.00
_cell.angle_gamma   90.00
#
_symmetry.space_group_name_H-M   'P 1'
#
loop_
_entity.id
_entity.type
_entity.pdbx_description
1 polymer ?
#
loop_
_entity_poly.entity_id
_entity_poly.type
_entity_poly.pdbx_seq_one_letter_code
_entity_poly.pdbx_strand_id
1 'polypeptide(L)'
;MAVKTITIDMEAYNLLSEQKQKNESFSKVIKRTFKASKKTGGSLLENLHTFILEEDTLDQTEEIVKSREEDYISSEKIESES
;
A
#
# COMPACT_ATOMS: atom_id res chain seq x y z
N MET A 1 5.86 23.95 -4.76
CA MET A 1 4.80 22.97 -4.43
C MET A 1 3.56 23.40 -5.21
N ALA A 2 3.03 22.57 -6.11
CA ALA A 2 1.78 22.89 -6.79
C ALA A 2 0.61 22.60 -5.84
N VAL A 3 -0.23 23.60 -5.58
CA VAL A 3 -1.47 23.45 -4.81
C VAL A 3 -2.61 23.46 -5.82
N LYS A 4 -3.51 22.48 -5.70
CA LYS A 4 -4.74 22.42 -6.48
C LYS A 4 -5.92 22.43 -5.51
N THR A 5 -6.93 23.23 -5.82
CA THR A 5 -8.20 23.28 -5.07
C THR A 5 -9.15 22.26 -5.68
N ILE A 6 -9.79 21.45 -4.83
CA ILE A 6 -10.89 20.55 -5.22
C ILE A 6 -12.13 20.94 -4.45
N THR A 7 -13.29 20.84 -5.10
CA THR A 7 -14.59 21.00 -4.45
C THR A 7 -15.12 19.62 -4.10
N ILE A 8 -15.56 19.44 -2.86
CA ILE A 8 -16.17 18.21 -2.36
C ILE A 8 -17.49 18.58 -1.69
N ASP A 9 -18.42 17.62 -1.62
CA ASP A 9 -19.63 17.80 -0.84
C ASP A 9 -19.33 17.83 0.68
N MET A 10 -20.35 18.15 1.46
CA MET A 10 -20.23 18.27 2.92
C MET A 10 -20.05 16.92 3.61
N GLU A 11 -20.55 15.83 3.02
CA GLU A 11 -20.40 14.49 3.59
C GLU A 11 -18.94 14.03 3.53
N ALA A 12 -18.32 14.17 2.36
CA ALA A 12 -16.90 13.93 2.14
C ALA A 12 -16.01 14.82 3.01
N TYR A 13 -16.38 16.10 3.18
CA TYR A 13 -15.67 16.99 4.09
C TYR A 13 -15.72 16.49 5.55
N ASN A 14 -16.90 16.09 6.02
CA ASN A 14 -17.07 15.61 7.39
C ASN A 14 -16.25 14.34 7.63
N LEU A 15 -16.31 13.36 6.72
CA LEU A 15 -15.52 12.13 6.77
C LEU A 15 -14.01 12.43 6.84
N LEU A 16 -13.51 13.38 6.04
CA LEU A 16 -12.10 13.78 6.08
C LEU A 16 -11.74 14.49 7.38
N SER A 17 -12.67 15.26 7.96
CA SER A 17 -12.47 15.99 9.21
C SER A 17 -12.38 15.06 10.42
N GLU A 18 -13.17 13.99 10.46
CA GLU A 18 -13.14 12.98 11.51
C GLU A 18 -11.82 12.19 11.51
N GLN A 19 -11.28 11.92 10.32
CA GLN A 19 -10.02 11.20 10.16
C GLN A 19 -8.78 12.05 10.47
N LYS A 20 -8.92 13.37 10.59
CA LYS A 20 -7.81 14.32 10.71
C LYS A 20 -7.26 14.36 12.13
N GLN A 21 -5.95 14.12 12.29
CA GLN A 21 -5.27 14.28 13.57
C GLN A 21 -4.97 15.75 13.89
N LYS A 22 -4.69 16.06 15.17
CA LYS A 22 -4.34 17.41 15.62
C LYS A 22 -3.13 17.92 14.82
N ASN A 23 -3.28 19.09 14.19
CA ASN A 23 -2.29 19.74 13.32
C ASN A 23 -1.94 18.98 12.01
N GLU A 24 -2.74 17.99 11.60
CA GLU A 24 -2.60 17.34 10.29
C GLU A 24 -3.24 18.19 9.18
N SER A 25 -2.69 18.17 7.96
CA SER A 25 -3.34 18.81 6.81
C SER A 25 -4.25 17.83 6.08
N PHE A 26 -5.33 18.32 5.45
CA PHE A 26 -6.20 17.47 4.64
C PHE A 26 -5.45 16.74 3.52
N SER A 27 -4.42 17.36 2.93
CA SER A 27 -3.56 16.68 1.95
C SER A 27 -2.81 15.47 2.54
N LYS A 28 -2.43 15.51 3.83
CA LYS A 28 -1.83 14.36 4.52
C LYS A 28 -2.86 13.28 4.82
N VAL A 29 -4.08 13.67 5.24
CA VAL A 29 -5.19 12.73 5.43
C VAL A 29 -5.51 12.00 4.14
N ILE A 30 -5.73 12.74 3.04
CA ILE A 30 -5.98 12.18 1.69
C ILE A 30 -4.85 11.22 1.30
N LYS A 31 -3.60 11.65 1.42
CA LYS A 31 -2.45 10.77 1.13
C LYS A 31 -2.43 9.54 2.03
N ARG A 32 -2.74 9.65 3.32
CA ARG A 32 -2.79 8.50 4.23
C ARG A 32 -3.91 7.54 3.84
N THR A 33 -5.09 8.04 3.51
CA THR A 33 -6.23 7.24 3.05
C THR A 33 -5.90 6.50 1.75
N PHE A 34 -5.35 7.18 0.75
CA PHE A 34 -5.03 6.55 -0.55
C PHE A 34 -3.67 5.85 -0.59
N LYS A 35 -2.78 6.08 0.38
CA LYS A 35 -1.57 5.27 0.58
C LYS A 35 -1.86 4.06 1.44
N ALA A 36 -2.98 4.04 2.18
CA ALA A 36 -3.45 2.92 2.99
C ALA A 36 -4.02 1.76 2.16
N SER A 37 -4.27 1.94 0.85
CA SER A 37 -4.40 0.83 -0.13
C SER A 37 -3.04 0.15 -0.36
N LYS A 38 -2.37 -0.18 0.74
CA LYS A 38 -0.96 -0.54 0.79
C LYS A 38 -0.74 -1.83 0.01
N LYS A 39 0.31 -1.81 -0.79
CA LYS A 39 1.08 -2.95 -1.28
C LYS A 39 1.70 -3.73 -0.10
N THR A 40 0.90 -4.17 0.85
CA THR A 40 1.32 -5.03 1.97
C THR A 40 1.10 -6.48 1.61
N GLY A 41 1.84 -7.40 2.25
CA GLY A 41 1.60 -8.83 2.11
C GLY A 41 0.17 -9.23 2.49
N GLY A 42 -0.45 -8.56 3.47
CA GLY A 42 -1.85 -8.78 3.83
C GLY A 42 -2.83 -8.41 2.71
N SER A 43 -2.63 -7.27 2.04
CA SER A 43 -3.44 -6.87 0.88
C SER A 43 -3.24 -7.82 -0.31
N LEU A 44 -2.00 -8.27 -0.54
CA LEU A 44 -1.71 -9.31 -1.54
C LEU A 44 -2.46 -10.61 -1.21
N LEU A 45 -2.42 -11.07 0.05
CA LEU A 45 -3.11 -12.27 0.49
C LEU A 45 -4.63 -12.17 0.31
N GLU A 46 -5.22 -11.04 0.73
CA GLU A 46 -6.66 -10.78 0.56
C GLU A 46 -7.09 -10.82 -0.90
N ASN A 47 -6.23 -10.37 -1.82
CA ASN A 47 -6.54 -10.27 -3.25
C ASN A 47 -5.96 -11.43 -4.08
N LEU A 48 -5.25 -12.40 -3.49
CA LEU A 48 -4.54 -13.46 -4.23
C LEU A 48 -5.46 -14.23 -5.18
N HIS A 49 -6.69 -14.49 -4.75
CA HIS A 49 -7.73 -15.19 -5.51
C HIS A 49 -8.18 -14.45 -6.79
N THR A 50 -7.83 -13.17 -6.94
CA THR A 50 -8.19 -12.35 -8.10
C THR A 50 -7.11 -12.35 -9.20
N PHE A 51 -5.93 -12.91 -8.92
CA PHE A 51 -4.82 -12.95 -9.86
C PHE A 51 -4.68 -14.33 -10.51
N ILE A 52 -4.34 -14.33 -11.80
CA ILE A 52 -3.81 -15.52 -12.49
C ILE A 52 -2.31 -15.27 -12.62
N LEU A 53 -1.51 -16.13 -12.00
CA LEU A 53 -0.05 -16.04 -12.00
C LEU A 53 0.52 -17.07 -12.97
N GLU A 54 1.60 -16.71 -13.66
CA GLU A 54 2.36 -17.65 -14.47
C GLU A 54 3.26 -18.52 -13.58
N GLU A 55 3.59 -19.73 -14.05
CA GLU A 55 4.40 -20.69 -13.28
C GLU A 55 5.75 -20.09 -12.86
N ASP A 56 6.41 -19.35 -13.76
CA ASP A 56 7.69 -18.68 -13.48
C ASP A 56 7.59 -17.66 -12.32
N THR A 57 6.42 -17.03 -12.15
CA THR A 57 6.20 -16.13 -11.00
C THR A 57 6.10 -16.91 -9.68
N LEU A 58 5.54 -18.12 -9.71
CA LEU A 58 5.47 -19.00 -8.54
C LEU A 58 6.85 -19.51 -8.16
N ASP A 59 7.65 -19.93 -9.15
CA ASP A 59 9.02 -20.42 -8.96
C ASP A 59 9.91 -19.35 -8.31
N GLN A 60 9.89 -18.11 -8.84
CA GLN A 60 10.64 -16.99 -8.26
C GLN A 60 10.19 -16.66 -6.84
N THR A 61 8.89 -16.76 -6.56
CA THR A 61 8.36 -16.54 -5.21
C THR A 61 8.86 -17.61 -4.24
N GLU A 62 8.90 -18.88 -4.67
CA GLU A 62 9.40 -19.98 -3.85
C GLU A 62 10.89 -19.85 -3.55
N GLU A 63 11.71 -19.42 -4.51
CA GLU A 63 13.14 -19.15 -4.31
C GLU A 63 13.36 -18.08 -3.23
N ILE A 64 12.60 -16.99 -3.30
CA ILE A 64 12.65 -15.92 -2.28
C ILE A 64 12.25 -16.46 -0.91
N VAL A 65 11.21 -17.29 -0.81
CA VAL A 65 10.77 -17.86 0.47
C VAL A 65 11.83 -18.79 1.07
N LYS A 66 12.44 -19.66 0.26
CA LYS A 66 13.51 -20.56 0.70
C LYS A 66 14.74 -19.79 1.19
N SER A 67 15.15 -18.77 0.44
CA SER A 67 16.28 -17.91 0.83
C SER A 67 16.05 -17.23 2.19
N ARG A 68 14.80 -16.82 2.48
CA ARG A 68 14.42 -16.24 3.79
C ARG A 68 14.41 -17.25 4.93
N GLU A 69 14.04 -18.50 4.66
CA GLU A 69 14.09 -19.58 5.66
C GLU A 69 15.53 -19.92 6.05
N GLU A 70 16.44 -19.88 5.08
CA GLU A 70 17.87 -20.13 5.30
C GLU A 70 18.58 -18.96 6.01
N ASP A 71 18.15 -17.71 5.78
CA ASP A 71 18.68 -16.53 6.47
C ASP A 71 17.65 -15.38 6.58
N TYR A 72 16.95 -15.34 7.72
CA TYR A 72 15.92 -14.34 8.03
C TYR A 72 16.43 -12.88 8.05
N ILE A 73 17.74 -12.64 8.19
CA ILE A 73 18.30 -11.29 8.38
C ILE A 73 18.80 -10.70 7.05
N SER A 74 19.22 -11.51 6.08
CA SER A 74 19.75 -11.05 4.79
C SER A 74 18.69 -10.79 3.71
N SER A 75 17.41 -10.90 4.06
CA SER A 75 16.29 -10.73 3.15
C SER A 75 16.22 -9.32 2.58
N GLU A 76 16.60 -9.15 1.32
CA GLU A 76 16.60 -7.86 0.64
C GLU A 76 15.16 -7.33 0.47
N LYS A 77 14.98 -6.04 0.74
CA LYS A 77 13.69 -5.38 0.58
C LYS A 77 13.46 -5.14 -0.91
N ILE A 78 12.43 -5.75 -1.48
CA ILE A 78 12.02 -5.49 -2.87
C ILE A 78 11.56 -4.02 -2.95
N GLU A 79 12.44 -3.15 -3.46
CA GLU A 79 12.09 -1.78 -3.79
C GLU A 79 11.33 -1.77 -5.12
N SER A 80 10.02 -1.55 -5.07
CA SER A 80 9.24 -1.34 -6.29
C SER A 80 9.54 0.08 -6.81
N GLU A 81 10.29 0.20 -7.91
CA GLU A 81 10.33 1.45 -8.68
C GLU A 81 8.89 1.79 -9.13
N SER A 82 8.53 3.08 -8.95
CA SER A 82 7.19 3.61 -9.17
C SER A 82 7.03 4.25 -10.53
#